data_AF-A0A2I1D7E2-F1
#
_entry.id   AF-A0A2I1D7E2-F1
#
_cell.length_a   1.000
_cell.length_b   1.000
_cell.length_c   1.000
_cell.angle_alpha   90.00
_cell.angle_beta   90.00
_cell.angle_gamma   90.00
#
_symmetry.space_group_name_H-M   'P 1'
#
loop_
_entity.id
_entity.type
_entity.pdbx_description
1 polymer ?
#
loop_
_entity_poly.entity_id
_entity_poly.type
_entity_poly.pdbx_seq_one_letter_code
_entity_poly.pdbx_strand_id
1 'polypeptide(L)' 'MPSTDCLQPPLTPEERSIVKGYGGWTAFMQSYLLKPWENNDVEEAKAILKGLAVGE' A
#
# COMPACT_ATOMS: atom_id res chain seq x y z
N MET A 1 5.04 4.73 -15.30
CA MET A 1 6.06 4.10 -14.44
C MET A 1 5.82 2.60 -14.43
N PRO A 2 6.85 1.75 -14.37
CA PRO A 2 6.66 0.31 -14.23
C PRO A 2 5.86 -0.01 -12.96
N SER A 3 5.07 -1.09 -12.97
CA SER A 3 4.32 -1.53 -11.80
C SER A 3 5.31 -1.98 -10.73
N THR A 4 5.29 -1.32 -9.58
CA THR A 4 6.09 -1.65 -8.40
C THR A 4 5.35 -2.62 -7.47
N ASP A 5 4.39 -3.38 -8.01
CA ASP A 5 3.59 -4.34 -7.24
C ASP A 5 4.45 -5.46 -6.66
N CYS A 6 5.55 -5.82 -7.33
CA CYS A 6 6.56 -6.74 -6.81
C CYS A 6 7.30 -6.22 -5.56
N LEU A 7 7.21 -4.93 -5.25
CA LEU A 7 7.77 -4.33 -4.02
C LEU A 7 6.74 -4.28 -2.88
N GLN A 8 5.55 -4.84 -3.08
CA GLN A 8 4.54 -4.93 -2.03
C GLN A 8 5.10 -5.73 -0.85
N PRO A 9 5.11 -5.16 0.38
CA PRO A 9 5.48 -5.91 1.57
C PRO A 9 4.45 -7.01 1.87
N PRO A 10 4.76 -7.99 2.73
CA PRO A 10 3.75 -8.93 3.19
C PRO A 10 2.61 -8.16 3.88
N LEU A 11 1.42 -8.24 3.30
CA LEU A 11 0.18 -7.65 3.82
C LEU A 11 -0.75 -8.76 4.31
N THR A 12 -1.57 -8.45 5.31
CA THR A 12 -2.70 -9.27 5.73
C THR A 12 -3.78 -9.34 4.63
N PRO A 13 -4.72 -10.30 4.68
CA PRO A 13 -5.78 -10.42 3.69
C PRO A 13 -6.65 -9.15 3.57
N GLU A 14 -6.93 -8.49 4.71
CA GLU A 14 -7.72 -7.24 4.77
C GLU A 14 -6.98 -6.09 4.09
N GLU A 15 -5.73 -5.84 4.48
CA GLU A 15 -4.88 -4.82 3.85
C GLU A 15 -4.71 -5.06 2.35
N ARG A 16 -4.57 -6.32 1.94
CA ARG A 16 -4.49 -6.70 0.52
C ARG A 16 -5.79 -6.43 -0.22
N SER A 17 -6.94 -6.61 0.41
CA SER A 17 -8.24 -6.27 -0.18
C SER A 17 -8.35 -4.77 -0.42
N ILE A 18 -7.93 -3.96 0.57
CA ILE A 18 -7.86 -2.50 0.45
C ILE A 18 -6.97 -2.11 -0.72
N VAL A 19 -5.71 -2.55 -0.73
CA VAL A 19 -4.75 -2.25 -1.81
C VAL A 19 -5.27 -2.67 -3.18
N LYS A 20 -5.95 -3.82 -3.27
CA LYS A 20 -6.58 -4.28 -4.52
C LYS A 20 -7.69 -3.32 -4.98
N GLY A 21 -8.45 -2.73 -4.06
CA GLY A 21 -9.45 -1.70 -4.37
C GLY A 21 -8.86 -0.45 -5.01
N TYR A 22 -7.62 -0.09 -4.68
CA TYR A 22 -6.89 1.02 -5.31
C TYR A 22 -6.29 0.67 -6.69
N GLY A 23 -6.34 -0.60 -7.11
CA GLY A 23 -5.71 -1.07 -8.34
C GLY A 23 -4.30 -1.66 -8.14
N GLY A 24 -3.95 -2.04 -6.91
CA GLY A 24 -2.66 -2.64 -6.56
C GLY A 24 -1.77 -1.73 -5.71
N TRP A 25 -0.65 -2.26 -5.26
CA TRP A 25 0.30 -1.57 -4.37
C TRP A 25 0.85 -0.30 -5.02
N THR A 26 1.12 -0.35 -6.32
CA THR A 26 1.64 0.82 -7.06
C THR A 26 0.64 1.97 -7.03
N ALA A 27 -0.63 1.68 -7.32
CA ALA A 27 -1.69 2.68 -7.38
C ALA A 27 -2.06 3.21 -5.98
N PHE A 28 -2.03 2.34 -4.97
CA PHE A 28 -2.17 2.74 -3.58
C PHE A 28 -1.08 3.75 -3.18
N MET A 29 0.19 3.40 -3.37
CA MET A 29 1.33 4.27 -3.05
C MET A 29 1.23 5.62 -3.77
N GLN A 30 0.92 5.60 -5.07
CA GLN A 30 0.75 6.82 -5.87
C GLN A 30 -0.41 7.71 -5.37
N SER A 31 -1.49 7.12 -4.87
CA SER A 31 -2.63 7.87 -4.32
C SER A 31 -2.27 8.68 -3.08
N TYR A 32 -1.25 8.24 -2.34
CA TYR A 32 -0.73 8.92 -1.16
C TYR A 32 0.60 9.64 -1.41
N LEU A 33 1.02 9.76 -2.67
CA LEU A 33 2.31 10.36 -3.08
C LEU A 33 3.53 9.68 -2.43
N LEU A 34 3.41 8.38 -2.12
CA LEU A 34 4.44 7.56 -1.49
C LEU A 34 5.32 6.86 -2.52
N LYS A 35 6.60 6.69 -2.16
CA LYS A 35 7.60 6.01 -3.00
C LYS A 35 7.76 4.54 -2.60
N PRO A 36 7.42 3.56 -3.46
CA PRO A 36 7.50 2.14 -3.15
C PRO A 36 8.91 1.56 -3.02
N TRP A 37 9.95 2.31 -3.38
CA TRP A 37 11.36 1.94 -3.17
C TRP A 37 11.97 2.56 -1.89
N GLU A 38 11.22 3.40 -1.17
CA GLU A 38 11.70 4.08 0.03
C GLU A 38 11.09 3.41 1.26
N ASN A 39 11.94 2.87 2.15
CA ASN A 39 11.45 2.14 3.31
C ASN A 39 10.57 3.01 4.23
N ASN A 40 10.86 4.29 4.38
CA ASN A 40 10.05 5.20 5.20
C ASN A 40 8.63 5.33 4.63
N ASP A 41 8.52 5.54 3.32
CA ASP A 41 7.23 5.61 2.63
C ASP A 41 6.45 4.28 2.70
N VAL A 42 7.14 3.14 2.67
CA VAL A 42 6.51 1.80 2.84
C VAL A 42 5.94 1.63 4.25
N GLU A 43 6.64 2.08 5.28
CA GLU A 43 6.15 2.03 6.66
C GLU A 43 4.94 2.97 6.86
N GLU A 44 4.97 4.17 6.27
CA GLU A 44 3.83 5.09 6.25
C GLU A 44 2.61 4.45 5.54
N ALA A 45 2.84 3.80 4.39
CA ALA A 45 1.79 3.07 3.67
C ALA A 45 1.16 1.96 4.51
N LYS A 46 1.98 1.20 5.27
CA LYS A 46 1.45 0.19 6.21
C LYS A 46 0.67 0.82 7.36
N ALA A 47 1.10 1.96 7.89
CA ALA A 47 0.37 2.66 8.94
C ALA A 47 -1.01 3.14 8.43
N ILE A 48 -1.06 3.65 7.20
CA ILE A 48 -2.32 4.02 6.52
C ILE A 48 -3.20 2.79 6.33
N LEU A 49 -2.65 1.67 5.82
CA LEU A 49 -3.40 0.43 5.62
C LEU A 49 -3.98 -0.11 6.93
N LYS A 50 -3.21 -0.09 8.01
CA LYS A 50 -3.67 -0.48 9.34
C LYS A 50 -4.78 0.43 9.84
N GLY A 51 -4.69 1.75 9.59
CA GLY A 51 -5.75 2.70 9.92
C GLY A 51 -7.04 2.47 9.12
N LEU A 52 -6.92 2.15 7.83
CA LEU A 52 -8.06 1.84 6.97
C LEU A 52 -8.72 0.51 7.36
N ALA A 53 -7.95 -0.52 7.71
CA ALA A 53 -8.48 -1.82 8.12
C ALA A 53 -9.19 -1.80 9.49
N VAL A 54 -8.82 -0.88 10.39
CA VAL A 54 -9.48 -0.70 11.70
C VAL A 54 -10.75 0.17 11.62
N GLY A 55 -10.95 0.88 10.51
CA GLY A 55 -12.01 1.87 10.34
C GLY A 55 -13.30 1.39 9.66
N GLU A 56 -13.41 0.10 9.33
CA GLU A 56 -14.66 -0.56 8.86
C GLU A 56 -15.32 -1.41 9.95
#